data_AF-A0A645HKF4-F1
#
_entry.id   AF-A0A645HKF4-F1
#
_cell.length_a   1.000
_cell.length_b   1.000
_cell.length_c   1.000
_cell.angle_alpha   90.00
_cell.angle_beta   90.00
_cell.angle_gamma   90.00
#
_symmetry.space_group_name_H-M   'P 1'
#
loop_
_entity.id
_entity.type
_entity.pdbx_description
1 polymer ?
#
loop_
_entity_poly.entity_id
_entity_poly.type
_entity_poly.pdbx_seq_one_letter_code
_entity_poly.pdbx_strand_id
1 'polypeptide(L)'
;MHTVAGTAYLVSPGVFQRYAQEHPQVAAVAKQEKLEAWQWVQKRFEKLGAHRKQASGLNIWTCDVTGPRKSRRLHGYLLARPEALFGEVPPDNPYLRLANETPKRENPAVQNDNDEQG
;
A
#
# COMPACT_ATOMS: atom_id res chain seq x y z
N MET A 1 10.04 1.06 -1.26
CA MET A 1 8.81 1.34 -0.48
C MET A 1 8.70 2.84 -0.28
N HIS A 2 7.49 3.38 -0.26
CA HIS A 2 7.21 4.83 -0.13
C HIS A 2 6.01 5.05 0.79
N THR A 3 5.81 6.28 1.25
CA THR A 3 4.52 6.72 1.83
C THR A 3 3.74 7.51 0.78
N VAL A 4 2.44 7.25 0.65
CA VAL A 4 1.50 7.99 -0.21
C VAL A 4 0.10 7.88 0.38
N ALA A 5 -0.66 8.98 0.33
CA ALA A 5 -2.00 9.09 0.93
C ALA A 5 -2.01 8.67 2.41
N GLY A 6 -0.97 9.09 3.15
CA GLY A 6 -0.80 8.82 4.57
C GLY A 6 -0.61 7.34 4.92
N THR A 7 -0.18 6.50 3.98
CA THR A 7 0.09 5.09 4.27
C THR A 7 1.28 4.52 3.48
N ALA A 8 1.76 3.36 3.92
CA ALA A 8 2.84 2.64 3.27
C ALA A 8 2.40 2.05 1.91
N TYR A 9 3.20 2.32 0.88
CA TYR A 9 3.11 1.76 -0.46
C TYR A 9 4.27 0.80 -0.75
N LEU A 10 3.92 -0.47 -0.94
CA LEU A 10 4.84 -1.56 -1.22
C LEU A 10 4.89 -1.82 -2.73
N VAL A 11 5.98 -1.41 -3.37
CA VAL A 11 6.19 -1.57 -4.82
C VAL A 11 6.46 -3.03 -5.17
N SER A 12 5.65 -3.60 -6.05
CA SER A 12 5.71 -5.00 -6.51
C SER A 12 6.29 -5.08 -7.93
N PRO A 13 7.05 -6.12 -8.31
CA PRO A 13 7.41 -7.30 -7.50
C PRO A 13 8.64 -7.10 -6.60
N GLY A 14 9.35 -5.98 -6.74
CA GLY A 14 10.69 -5.78 -6.15
C GLY A 14 10.75 -5.98 -4.62
N VAL A 15 9.72 -5.57 -3.88
CA VAL A 15 9.68 -5.78 -2.42
C VAL A 15 9.68 -7.26 -2.04
N PHE A 16 8.92 -8.10 -2.77
CA PHE A 16 8.82 -9.53 -2.49
C PHE A 16 10.03 -10.30 -3.00
N GLN A 17 10.63 -9.84 -4.10
CA GLN A 17 11.90 -10.36 -4.60
C GLN A 17 13.00 -10.18 -3.57
N ARG A 18 13.13 -8.97 -3.01
CA ARG A 18 14.10 -8.68 -1.95
C ARG A 18 13.85 -9.52 -0.70
N TYR A 19 12.60 -9.58 -0.25
CA TYR A 19 12.23 -10.41 0.91
C TYR A 19 12.61 -11.88 0.71
N ALA A 20 12.30 -12.45 -0.46
CA ALA A 20 12.63 -13.84 -0.78
C ALA A 20 14.14 -14.11 -0.84
N GLN A 21 14.95 -13.15 -1.28
CA GLN A 21 16.41 -13.25 -1.27
C GLN A 21 16.98 -13.25 0.14
N GLU A 22 16.42 -12.43 1.04
CA GLU A 22 16.85 -12.32 2.44
C GLU A 22 16.37 -13.53 3.29
N HIS A 23 15.43 -14.34 2.78
CA HIS A 23 14.85 -15.49 3.48
C HIS A 23 14.90 -16.77 2.62
N PRO A 24 16.08 -17.38 2.40
CA PRO A 24 16.24 -18.56 1.53
C PRO A 24 15.33 -19.75 1.87
N GLN A 25 14.92 -19.89 3.14
CA GLN A 25 13.98 -20.92 3.60
C GLN A 25 12.62 -20.88 2.88
N VAL A 26 12.22 -19.70 2.37
CA VAL A 26 11.00 -19.54 1.58
C VAL A 26 11.04 -20.37 0.30
N ALA A 27 12.22 -20.52 -0.32
CA ALA A 27 12.36 -21.23 -1.59
C ALA A 27 11.95 -22.71 -1.47
N ALA A 28 12.22 -23.35 -0.33
CA ALA A 28 11.82 -24.73 -0.08
C ALA A 28 10.30 -24.90 -0.06
N VAL A 29 9.59 -23.97 0.60
CA VAL A 29 8.12 -23.99 0.71
C VAL A 29 7.48 -23.61 -0.63
N ALA A 30 8.01 -22.60 -1.31
CA ALA A 30 7.52 -22.16 -2.61
C ALA A 30 7.61 -23.28 -3.67
N LYS A 31 8.67 -24.09 -3.64
CA LYS A 31 8.86 -25.24 -4.54
C LYS A 31 7.75 -26.28 -4.39
N GLN A 32 7.24 -26.51 -3.17
CA GLN A 32 6.14 -27.45 -2.93
C GLN A 32 4.84 -26.99 -3.62
N GLU A 33 4.62 -25.68 -3.71
CA GLU A 33 3.49 -25.07 -4.43
C GLU A 33 3.78 -24.81 -5.92
N LYS A 34 4.95 -25.20 -6.44
CA LYS A 34 5.40 -24.93 -7.81
C LYS A 34 5.40 -23.43 -8.16
N LEU A 35 5.75 -22.59 -7.20
CA LEU A 35 5.84 -21.13 -7.36
C LEU A 35 7.29 -20.67 -7.23
N GLU A 36 7.62 -19.54 -7.88
CA GLU A 36 8.83 -18.82 -7.52
C GLU A 36 8.72 -18.25 -6.10
N ALA A 37 9.84 -18.14 -5.39
CA ALA A 37 9.86 -17.73 -3.99
C ALA A 37 9.14 -16.39 -3.76
N TRP A 38 9.39 -15.38 -4.59
CA TRP A 38 8.74 -14.08 -4.45
C TRP A 38 7.23 -14.11 -4.75
N GLN A 39 6.78 -14.95 -5.69
CA GLN A 39 5.36 -15.13 -5.99
C GLN A 39 4.64 -15.79 -4.81
N TRP A 40 5.28 -16.78 -4.19
CA TRP A 40 4.77 -17.42 -2.99
C TRP A 40 4.63 -16.42 -1.83
N VAL A 41 5.66 -15.58 -1.62
CA VAL A 41 5.61 -14.52 -0.59
C VAL A 41 4.47 -13.54 -0.88
N GLN A 42 4.33 -13.08 -2.12
CA GLN A 42 3.26 -12.15 -2.51
C GLN A 42 1.88 -12.77 -2.26
N LYS A 43 1.65 -14.02 -2.68
CA LYS A 43 0.40 -14.74 -2.43
C LYS A 43 0.12 -14.90 -0.94
N ARG A 44 1.16 -15.16 -0.13
CA ARG A 44 1.02 -15.27 1.32
C ARG A 44 0.71 -13.93 1.98
N PHE A 45 1.33 -12.85 1.51
CA PHE A 45 1.02 -11.49 1.92
C PHE A 45 -0.44 -11.12 1.59
N GLU A 46 -0.92 -11.43 0.39
CA GLU A 46 -2.32 -11.18 0.04
C GLU A 46 -3.29 -11.98 0.91
N LYS A 47 -2.94 -13.23 1.25
CA LYS A 47 -3.73 -14.06 2.17
C LYS A 47 -3.73 -13.54 3.61
N LEU A 48 -2.69 -12.81 4.03
CA LEU A 48 -2.63 -12.16 5.35
C LEU A 48 -3.67 -11.04 5.47
N GLY A 49 -4.08 -10.41 4.36
CA GLY A 49 -5.11 -9.37 4.36
C GLY A 49 -4.66 -8.05 5.00
N ALA A 50 -3.34 -7.81 5.09
CA ALA A 50 -2.80 -6.58 5.66
C ALA A 50 -2.87 -5.37 4.69
N HIS A 51 -3.14 -5.61 3.41
CA HIS A 51 -3.27 -4.58 2.37
C HIS A 51 -4.70 -4.05 2.24
N ARG A 52 -4.84 -2.82 1.74
CA ARG A 52 -6.12 -2.23 1.35
C ARG A 52 -6.58 -2.81 0.01
N LYS A 53 -7.87 -3.14 -0.08
CA LYS A 53 -8.53 -3.46 -1.35
C LYS A 53 -9.15 -2.20 -1.97
N GLN A 54 -9.14 -2.14 -3.28
CA GLN A 54 -9.92 -1.15 -4.03
C GLN A 54 -11.42 -1.45 -3.91
N ALA A 55 -12.26 -0.46 -4.21
CA ALA A 55 -13.71 -0.65 -4.29
C ALA A 55 -14.10 -1.71 -5.36
N SER A 56 -13.27 -1.87 -6.41
CA SER A 56 -13.41 -2.90 -7.44
C SER A 56 -13.09 -4.32 -6.94
N GLY A 57 -12.55 -4.48 -5.72
CA GLY A 57 -12.08 -5.75 -5.17
C GLY A 57 -10.63 -6.11 -5.53
N LEU A 58 -9.95 -5.30 -6.34
CA LEU A 58 -8.54 -5.51 -6.69
C LEU A 58 -7.60 -5.16 -5.52
N ASN A 59 -6.48 -5.86 -5.44
CA ASN A 59 -5.47 -5.65 -4.39
C ASN A 59 -4.36 -4.66 -4.81
N ILE A 60 -4.09 -4.55 -6.12
CA ILE A 60 -2.95 -3.81 -6.67
C ILE A 60 -3.37 -2.37 -7.01
N TRP A 61 -2.65 -1.42 -6.44
CA TRP A 61 -2.80 0.01 -6.65
C TRP A 61 -1.74 0.53 -7.62
N THR A 62 -2.19 1.41 -8.51
CA THR A 62 -1.33 2.14 -9.44
C THR A 62 -0.98 3.50 -8.84
N CYS A 63 0.32 3.76 -8.70
CA CYS A 63 0.83 5.07 -8.35
C CYS A 63 1.55 5.69 -9.55
N ASP A 64 1.21 6.92 -9.89
CA ASP A 64 2.00 7.71 -10.81
C ASP A 64 3.20 8.30 -10.06
N VAL A 65 4.38 8.17 -10.65
CA VAL A 65 5.64 8.75 -10.19
C VAL A 65 6.01 9.85 -11.17
N THR A 66 5.99 11.10 -10.74
CA THR A 66 6.33 12.25 -11.56
C THR A 66 7.77 12.67 -11.28
N GLY A 67 8.65 12.44 -12.25
CA GLY A 67 9.99 13.05 -12.24
C GLY A 67 10.03 14.34 -13.06
N PRO A 68 11.10 15.15 -12.93
CA PRO A 68 11.24 16.43 -13.65
C PRO A 68 11.13 16.33 -15.18
N ARG A 69 11.39 15.15 -15.76
CA ARG A 69 11.40 14.93 -17.21
C ARG A 69 10.40 13.89 -17.73
N LYS A 70 9.93 12.97 -16.87
CA LYS A 70 9.02 11.90 -17.28
C LYS A 70 8.19 11.40 -16.11
N SER A 71 6.95 11.04 -16.40
CA SER A 71 6.08 10.31 -15.48
C SER A 71 6.09 8.81 -15.79
N ARG A 72 6.00 7.98 -14.76
CA ARG A 72 5.92 6.51 -14.86
C ARG A 72 4.86 5.98 -13.92
N ARG A 73 4.34 4.79 -14.19
CA ARG A 73 3.44 4.07 -13.30
C ARG A 73 4.21 3.01 -12.51
N LEU A 74 3.96 2.98 -11.20
CA LEU A 74 4.32 1.88 -10.33
C LEU A 74 3.06 1.11 -9.94
N HIS A 75 3.24 -0.17 -9.67
CA HIS A 75 2.19 -1.05 -9.19
C HIS A 75 2.63 -1.64 -7.84
N GLY A 76 1.68 -1.77 -6.92
CA GLY A 76 2.01 -2.13 -5.55
C GLY A 76 0.80 -2.22 -4.65
N TYR A 77 1.05 -2.40 -3.37
CA TYR A 77 0.02 -2.56 -2.35
C TYR A 77 0.06 -1.37 -1.39
N LEU A 78 -1.11 -0.87 -0.99
CA LEU A 78 -1.22 0.03 0.15
C LEU A 78 -1.47 -0.78 1.41
N LEU A 79 -0.77 -0.49 2.51
CA LEU A 79 -1.08 -1.12 3.79
C LEU A 79 -2.36 -0.51 4.39
N ALA A 80 -3.16 -1.36 5.04
CA ALA A 80 -4.31 -0.90 5.81
C ALA A 80 -3.85 -0.01 6.98
N ARG A 81 -2.81 -0.48 7.68
CA ARG A 81 -2.19 0.15 8.85
C ARG A 81 -0.69 0.35 8.61
N PRO A 82 -0.20 1.59 8.38
CA PRO A 82 1.22 1.84 8.14
C PRO A 82 2.10 1.54 9.36
N GLU A 83 1.54 1.52 10.56
CA GLU A 83 2.22 1.24 11.83
C GLU A 83 2.73 -0.21 11.92
N ALA A 84 2.18 -1.09 11.09
CA ALA A 84 2.70 -2.46 10.95
C ALA A 84 4.11 -2.50 10.35
N LEU A 85 4.56 -1.41 9.72
CA LEU A 85 5.86 -1.30 9.08
C LEU A 85 6.72 -0.18 9.67
N PHE A 86 6.10 0.91 10.12
CA PHE A 86 6.80 2.09 10.61
C PHE A 86 6.51 2.30 12.10
N GLY A 87 7.55 2.61 12.89
CA GLY A 87 7.35 3.10 14.27
C GLY A 87 6.70 4.49 14.28
N GLU A 88 7.12 5.36 13.37
CA GLU A 88 6.50 6.64 13.06
C GLU A 88 6.36 6.74 11.53
N VAL A 89 5.16 7.09 11.04
CA VAL A 89 4.86 7.10 9.60
C VAL A 89 5.60 8.27 8.93
N PRO A 90 6.51 8.03 7.98
CA PRO A 90 7.20 9.11 7.27
C PRO A 90 6.21 9.94 6.43
N PRO A 91 6.52 11.23 6.14
CA PRO A 91 5.66 12.06 5.29
C PRO A 91 5.50 11.46 3.88
N ASP A 92 4.39 11.79 3.24
CA ASP A 92 4.08 11.36 1.88
C ASP A 92 5.15 11.82 0.88
N ASN A 93 5.48 10.95 -0.07
CA ASN A 93 6.43 11.29 -1.11
C ASN A 93 5.78 12.25 -2.12
N PRO A 94 6.29 13.49 -2.29
CA PRO A 94 5.66 14.51 -3.14
C PRO A 94 5.65 14.14 -4.62
N TYR A 95 6.46 13.17 -5.05
CA TYR A 95 6.54 12.70 -6.42
C TYR A 95 5.62 11.51 -6.72
N LEU A 96 4.92 10.96 -5.72
CA LEU A 96 3.96 9.87 -5.91
C LEU A 96 2.52 10.34 -5.74
N ARG A 97 1.64 9.85 -6.61
CA ARG A 97 0.19 10.08 -6.53
C ARG A 97 -0.57 8.80 -6.84
N LEU A 98 -1.62 8.50 -6.09
CA LEU A 98 -2.51 7.39 -6.40
C LEU A 98 -3.40 7.75 -7.60
N ALA A 99 -3.39 6.93 -8.64
CA ALA A 99 -4.12 7.23 -9.88
C ALA A 99 -5.65 7.19 -9.71
N ASN A 100 -6.16 6.44 -8.73
CA ASN A 100 -7.59 6.13 -8.57
C ASN A 100 -8.13 6.43 -7.16
N GLU A 101 -7.48 7.28 -6.37
CA GLU A 101 -8.04 7.64 -5.06
C GLU A 101 -9.22 8.60 -5.24
N THR A 102 -10.43 8.11 -4.98
CA THR A 102 -11.58 9.00 -4.79
C THR A 102 -11.26 9.88 -3.59
N PRO A 103 -11.33 11.23 -3.70
CA PRO A 103 -10.99 12.11 -2.59
C PRO A 103 -11.84 11.72 -1.38
N LYS A 104 -11.15 11.42 -0.27
CA LYS A 104 -11.75 11.17 1.03
C LYS A 104 -12.52 12.44 1.37
N ARG A 105 -13.87 12.40 1.34
CA ARG A 105 -14.69 13.52 1.81
C ARG A 105 -14.27 13.78 3.25
N GLU A 106 -13.61 14.91 3.49
CA GLU A 106 -13.50 15.46 4.83
C GLU A 106 -14.94 15.71 5.30
N ASN A 107 -15.34 15.03 6.37
CA ASN A 107 -16.61 15.34 7.04
C ASN A 107 -16.53 16.81 7.47
N PRO A 108 -17.45 17.69 7.03
CA PRO A 108 -17.60 18.97 7.68
C PRO A 108 -18.02 18.68 9.13
N ALA A 109 -17.29 19.29 10.06
CA ALA A 109 -17.56 19.22 11.49
C ALA A 109 -19.07 19.39 11.76
N VAL A 110 -19.60 18.50 12.60
CA VAL A 110 -20.92 18.63 13.21
C VAL A 110 -21.00 20.02 13.85
N GLN A 111 -21.83 20.88 13.30
CA GLN A 111 -22.21 22.14 13.91
C GLN A 111 -23.04 21.78 15.15
N ASN A 112 -22.43 21.95 16.33
CA ASN A 112 -23.18 21.96 17.57
C ASN A 112 -23.97 23.26 17.61
N ASP A 113 -25.26 23.19 17.29
CA ASP A 113 -26.21 24.21 17.73
C ASP A 113 -26.30 24.08 19.25
N ASN A 114 -25.64 25.01 19.95
CA ASN A 114 -25.88 25.24 21.36
C ASN A 114 -27.27 25.87 21.50
N ASP A 115 -28.17 25.15 22.16
CA ASP A 115 -29.38 25.70 22.74
C ASP A 115 -29.01 26.85 23.70
N GLU A 116 -29.24 28.09 23.26
CA GLU A 116 -29.24 29.27 24.12
C GLU A 116 -30.70 29.64 24.43
N GLN A 117 -31.11 29.23 25.63
CA GLN A 117 -32.19 29.68 26.53
C GLN A 117 -33.20 30.73 26.04
N GLY A 118 -34.48 30.40 26.26
CA GLY A 118 -35.61 31.32 26.39
C GLY A 118 -36.84 30.61 26.91
#